data_AF-A0A094ZL53-F1
#
_entry.id   AF-A0A094ZL53-F1
#
_cell.length_a   1.000
_cell.length_b   1.000
_cell.length_c   1.000
_cell.angle_alpha   90.00
_cell.angle_beta   90.00
_cell.angle_gamma   90.00
#
_symmetry.space_group_name_H-M   'P 1'
#
loop_
_entity.id
_entity.type
_entity.pdbx_description
1 polymer ?
#
loop_
_entity_poly.entity_id
_entity_poly.type
_entity_poly.pdbx_seq_one_letter_code
_entity_poly.pdbx_strand_id
1 'polypeptide(L)'
;MIEKLQHQVDGREWSWHNLNTLCWAIGSISGAMQEDDERSFLVIVIRDLLGLCEQKRGKDNKAIVASNIMYVVGQYPRFLRAHWRFLKTVITKLFEFMHETHEGVQDMACDTFIKIAQKCRRQLVTVQLPTVLHHFFFLFSSSDFCVVINLCKSLKAKIECPL
;
A
#
# COMPACT_ATOMS: atom_id res chain seq x y z
N MET A 1 -10.86 16.48 -7.73
CA MET A 1 -10.55 15.08 -7.35
C MET A 1 -11.23 14.68 -6.05
N ILE A 2 -11.11 15.46 -4.96
CA ILE A 2 -11.77 15.13 -3.68
C ILE A 2 -13.30 14.97 -3.81
N GLU A 3 -13.98 15.90 -4.47
CA GLU A 3 -15.44 15.79 -4.73
C GLU A 3 -15.80 14.51 -5.51
N LYS A 4 -15.02 14.16 -6.54
CA LYS A 4 -15.20 12.91 -7.28
C LYS A 4 -14.98 11.67 -6.42
N LEU A 5 -14.05 11.71 -5.47
CA LEU A 5 -13.87 10.63 -4.50
C LEU A 5 -15.07 10.53 -3.56
N GLN A 6 -15.62 11.66 -3.10
CA GLN A 6 -16.84 11.67 -2.29
C GLN A 6 -18.02 11.05 -3.03
N HIS A 7 -18.17 11.28 -4.33
CA HIS A 7 -19.19 10.62 -5.15
C HIS A 7 -18.98 9.10 -5.29
N GLN A 8 -17.76 8.59 -5.09
CA GLN A 8 -17.52 7.15 -4.98
C GLN A 8 -17.95 6.61 -3.60
N VAL A 9 -17.73 7.39 -2.54
CA VAL A 9 -18.05 7.04 -1.15
C VAL A 9 -19.55 7.05 -0.89
N ASP A 10 -20.25 8.11 -1.29
CA ASP A 10 -21.71 8.22 -1.13
C ASP A 10 -22.49 7.30 -2.07
N GLY A 11 -21.82 6.72 -3.06
CA GLY A 11 -22.36 5.75 -4.01
C GLY A 11 -22.98 6.35 -5.26
N ARG A 12 -23.01 7.68 -5.44
CA ARG A 12 -23.62 8.34 -6.61
C ARG A 12 -22.95 7.97 -7.93
N GLU A 13 -21.62 7.85 -7.92
CA GLU A 13 -20.82 7.54 -9.11
C GLU A 13 -20.02 6.24 -8.95
N TRP A 14 -20.37 5.40 -7.96
CA TRP A 14 -19.62 4.18 -7.66
C TRP A 14 -19.60 3.21 -8.85
N SER A 15 -18.41 2.94 -9.35
CA SER A 15 -18.12 1.79 -10.20
C SER A 15 -16.64 1.41 -10.07
N TRP A 16 -16.28 0.16 -10.36
CA TRP A 16 -14.88 -0.27 -10.33
C TRP A 16 -14.02 0.58 -11.28
N HIS A 17 -14.55 0.89 -12.46
CA HIS A 17 -13.87 1.72 -13.45
C HIS A 17 -13.63 3.15 -12.95
N ASN A 18 -14.65 3.79 -12.37
CA ASN A 18 -14.54 5.17 -11.89
C ASN A 18 -13.58 5.27 -10.70
N LEU A 19 -13.61 4.32 -9.76
CA LEU A 19 -12.65 4.29 -8.67
C LEU A 19 -11.22 4.10 -9.19
N ASN A 20 -11.00 3.12 -10.07
CA ASN A 20 -9.67 2.83 -10.61
C ASN A 20 -9.08 4.04 -11.34
N THR A 21 -9.83 4.63 -12.27
CA THR A 21 -9.37 5.79 -13.04
C THR A 21 -9.07 7.00 -12.14
N LEU A 22 -9.91 7.24 -11.13
CA LEU A 22 -9.68 8.30 -10.16
C LEU A 22 -8.41 8.05 -9.33
N CYS A 23 -8.22 6.85 -8.79
CA CYS A 23 -7.05 6.51 -7.99
C CYS A 23 -5.75 6.48 -8.81
N TRP A 24 -5.82 6.09 -10.09
CA TRP A 24 -4.70 6.23 -11.02
C TRP A 24 -4.33 7.69 -11.27
N ALA A 25 -5.33 8.55 -11.49
CA ALA A 25 -5.11 9.98 -11.66
C ALA A 25 -4.50 10.61 -10.41
N ILE A 26 -5.03 10.27 -9.22
CA ILE A 26 -4.48 10.69 -7.93
C ILE A 26 -3.00 10.25 -7.83
N GLY A 27 -2.69 8.97 -8.00
CA GLY A 27 -1.32 8.51 -7.87
C GLY A 27 -0.35 9.12 -8.91
N SER A 28 -0.84 9.47 -10.09
CA SER A 28 -0.03 10.05 -11.18
C SER A 28 0.39 11.49 -10.94
N ILE A 29 -0.29 12.24 -10.07
CA ILE A 29 0.09 13.62 -9.70
C ILE A 29 1.04 13.69 -8.50
N SER A 30 1.61 12.55 -8.07
CA SER A 30 2.58 12.50 -6.96
C SER A 30 3.76 13.43 -7.21
N GLY A 31 4.09 14.27 -6.23
CA GLY A 31 5.18 15.25 -6.32
C GLY A 31 4.84 16.55 -7.04
N ALA A 32 3.64 16.68 -7.63
CA ALA A 32 3.21 17.91 -8.30
C ALA A 32 2.77 19.03 -7.33
N MET A 33 2.54 18.70 -6.06
CA MET A 33 2.08 19.61 -5.00
C MET A 33 3.20 19.94 -4.02
N GLN A 34 3.05 21.05 -3.28
CA GLN A 34 3.90 21.33 -2.12
C GLN A 34 3.67 20.28 -1.02
N GLU A 35 4.65 20.08 -0.13
CA GLU A 35 4.61 18.98 0.84
C GLU A 35 3.41 19.05 1.79
N ASP A 36 3.06 20.23 2.28
CA ASP A 36 1.94 20.42 3.21
C ASP A 36 0.58 20.21 2.52
N ASP A 37 0.45 20.65 1.27
CA ASP A 37 -0.75 20.43 0.46
C ASP A 37 -0.90 18.94 0.09
N GLU A 38 0.19 18.30 -0.34
CA GLU A 38 0.24 16.86 -0.63
C GLU A 38 -0.14 16.05 0.61
N ARG A 39 0.40 16.41 1.79
CA ARG A 39 0.06 15.78 3.05
C ARG A 39 -1.44 15.88 3.34
N SER A 40 -2.00 17.09 3.25
CA SER A 40 -3.41 17.35 3.56
C SER A 40 -4.32 16.59 2.60
N PHE A 41 -3.97 16.61 1.31
CA PHE A 41 -4.67 15.88 0.26
C PHE A 41 -4.66 14.36 0.50
N LEU A 42 -3.49 13.77 0.83
CA LEU A 42 -3.38 12.33 1.06
C LEU A 42 -4.12 11.84 2.29
N VAL A 43 -4.13 12.63 3.38
CA VAL A 43 -4.89 12.27 4.58
C VAL A 43 -6.38 12.12 4.24
N ILE A 44 -6.93 13.01 3.42
CA ILE A 44 -8.33 12.95 2.98
C ILE A 44 -8.55 11.73 2.09
N VAL A 45 -7.72 11.56 1.04
CA VAL A 45 -7.86 10.45 0.09
C VAL A 45 -7.81 9.09 0.78
N ILE A 46 -6.81 8.87 1.64
CA ILE A 46 -6.61 7.57 2.29
C ILE A 46 -7.75 7.29 3.27
N ARG A 47 -8.19 8.28 4.06
CA ARG A 47 -9.31 8.11 4.98
C ARG A 47 -10.58 7.72 4.23
N ASP A 48 -10.89 8.42 3.15
CA ASP A 48 -12.11 8.20 2.37
C ASP A 48 -12.07 6.82 1.67
N LEU A 49 -10.90 6.39 1.16
CA LEU A 49 -10.72 5.04 0.62
C LEU A 49 -10.81 3.93 1.67
N LEU A 50 -10.28 4.14 2.88
CA LEU A 50 -10.43 3.19 3.99
C LEU A 50 -11.89 3.05 4.41
N GLY A 51 -12.61 4.17 4.55
CA GLY A 51 -14.05 4.16 4.84
C GLY A 51 -14.86 3.46 3.75
N LEU A 52 -14.50 3.68 2.48
CA LEU A 52 -15.09 2.96 1.34
C LEU A 52 -14.84 1.45 1.42
N CYS A 53 -13.65 1.03 1.82
CA CYS A 53 -13.28 -0.39 1.97
C CYS A 53 -14.11 -1.09 3.06
N GLU A 54 -14.42 -0.38 4.15
CA GLU A 54 -15.29 -0.86 5.22
C GLU A 54 -16.76 -0.93 4.79
N GLN A 55 -17.23 0.06 4.03
CA GLN A 55 -18.61 0.14 3.54
C GLN A 55 -18.94 -0.92 2.49
N LYS A 56 -18.01 -1.22 1.57
CA LYS A 56 -18.28 -2.15 0.47
C LYS A 56 -18.26 -3.61 0.94
N ARG A 57 -19.29 -4.34 0.51
CA ARG A 57 -19.47 -5.78 0.77
C ARG A 57 -19.02 -6.60 -0.43
N GLY A 58 -18.62 -7.85 -0.18
CA GLY A 58 -18.15 -8.78 -1.21
C GLY A 58 -16.64 -8.72 -1.41
N LYS A 59 -16.03 -9.88 -1.68
CA LYS A 59 -14.56 -10.02 -1.81
C LYS A 59 -14.01 -9.18 -2.96
N ASP A 60 -14.65 -9.20 -4.13
CA ASP A 60 -14.18 -8.48 -5.31
C ASP A 60 -14.18 -6.95 -5.11
N ASN A 61 -15.25 -6.41 -4.50
CA ASN A 61 -15.31 -4.99 -4.17
C ASN A 61 -14.18 -4.59 -3.20
N LYS A 62 -13.93 -5.42 -2.17
CA LYS A 62 -12.85 -5.18 -1.21
C LYS A 62 -11.47 -5.27 -1.88
N ALA A 63 -11.27 -6.24 -2.77
CA ALA A 63 -10.04 -6.38 -3.53
C ALA A 63 -9.78 -5.15 -4.42
N ILE A 64 -10.81 -4.64 -5.12
CA ILE A 64 -10.71 -3.42 -5.92
C ILE A 64 -10.37 -2.21 -5.05
N VAL A 65 -11.03 -2.00 -3.91
CA VAL A 65 -10.71 -0.85 -3.04
C VAL A 65 -9.30 -0.98 -2.43
N ALA A 66 -8.94 -2.16 -1.94
CA ALA A 66 -7.61 -2.43 -1.39
C ALA A 66 -6.50 -2.21 -2.43
N SER A 67 -6.71 -2.66 -3.67
CA SER A 67 -5.78 -2.43 -4.78
C SER A 67 -5.53 -0.93 -5.02
N ASN A 68 -6.59 -0.12 -5.01
CA ASN A 68 -6.47 1.32 -5.18
C ASN A 68 -5.75 2.01 -4.01
N ILE A 69 -5.99 1.58 -2.77
CA ILE A 69 -5.26 2.07 -1.60
C ILE A 69 -3.76 1.75 -1.74
N MET A 70 -3.42 0.49 -2.05
CA MET A 70 -2.02 0.07 -2.24
C MET A 70 -1.34 0.84 -3.36
N TYR A 71 -2.03 1.06 -4.49
CA TYR A 71 -1.53 1.87 -5.59
C TYR A 71 -1.23 3.30 -5.13
N VAL A 72 -2.23 4.00 -4.57
CA VAL A 72 -2.09 5.40 -4.12
C VAL A 72 -0.94 5.50 -3.13
N VAL A 73 -0.96 4.73 -2.04
CA VAL A 73 0.09 4.78 -1.01
C VAL A 73 1.48 4.50 -1.59
N GLY A 74 1.60 3.54 -2.50
CA GLY A 74 2.86 3.21 -3.18
C GLY A 74 3.40 4.33 -4.09
N GLN A 75 2.57 5.30 -4.52
CA GLN A 75 3.01 6.44 -5.33
C GLN A 75 3.58 7.60 -4.50
N TYR A 76 3.35 7.67 -3.19
CA TYR A 76 3.73 8.82 -2.36
C TYR A 76 4.83 8.52 -1.32
N PRO A 77 6.05 8.16 -1.76
CA PRO A 77 7.16 7.87 -0.86
C PRO A 77 7.62 9.09 -0.05
N ARG A 78 7.41 10.32 -0.55
CA ARG A 78 7.75 11.55 0.18
C ARG A 78 6.95 11.66 1.48
N PHE A 79 5.63 11.52 1.37
CA PHE A 79 4.73 11.44 2.51
C PHE A 79 5.13 10.31 3.48
N LEU A 80 5.34 9.09 2.97
CA LEU A 80 5.71 7.94 3.81
C LEU A 80 7.02 8.15 4.59
N ARG A 81 8.03 8.74 3.95
CA ARG A 81 9.33 9.01 4.57
C ARG A 81 9.24 10.02 5.73
N ALA A 82 8.31 10.97 5.66
CA ALA A 82 8.07 11.95 6.70
C ALA A 82 7.20 11.43 7.87
N HIS A 83 6.49 10.30 7.69
CA HIS A 83 5.49 9.80 8.64
C HIS A 83 5.73 8.33 9.01
N TRP A 84 6.74 8.07 9.85
CA TRP A 84 7.13 6.69 10.22
C TRP A 84 6.00 5.82 10.77
N ARG A 85 5.18 6.35 11.69
CA ARG A 85 4.06 5.59 12.26
C ARG A 85 3.11 5.09 11.18
N PHE A 86 2.85 5.94 10.19
CA PHE A 86 2.01 5.60 9.05
C PHE A 86 2.68 4.58 8.13
N LEU A 87 3.97 4.78 7.80
CA LEU A 87 4.77 3.82 7.03
C LEU A 87 4.77 2.43 7.68
N LYS A 88 4.93 2.35 9.01
CA LYS A 88 4.85 1.09 9.75
C LYS A 88 3.48 0.42 9.58
N THR A 89 2.39 1.17 9.75
CA THR A 89 1.02 0.64 9.55
C THR A 89 0.82 0.11 8.13
N VAL A 90 1.28 0.85 7.11
CA VAL A 90 1.20 0.40 5.71
C VAL A 90 1.94 -0.91 5.51
N ILE A 91 3.18 -1.02 6.00
CA ILE A 91 3.97 -2.25 5.86
C ILE A 91 3.30 -3.43 6.55
N THR A 92 2.79 -3.24 7.77
CA THR A 92 2.02 -4.28 8.47
C THR A 92 0.81 -4.73 7.66
N LYS A 93 0.04 -3.79 7.08
CA LYS A 93 -1.11 -4.13 6.24
C LYS A 93 -0.72 -4.84 4.94
N LEU A 94 0.41 -4.47 4.32
CA LEU A 94 0.91 -5.18 3.15
C LEU A 94 1.24 -6.64 3.49
N PHE A 95 1.82 -6.92 4.66
CA PHE A 95 2.02 -8.31 5.10
C PHE A 95 0.71 -9.05 5.37
N GLU A 96 -0.28 -8.40 5.99
CA GLU A 96 -1.62 -9.01 6.13
C GLU A 96 -2.20 -9.37 4.75
N PHE A 97 -2.10 -8.48 3.76
CA PHE A 97 -2.59 -8.73 2.40
C PHE A 97 -1.81 -9.80 1.63
N MET A 98 -0.54 -10.03 1.94
CA MET A 98 0.20 -11.17 1.38
C MET A 98 -0.35 -12.53 1.85
N HIS A 99 -1.07 -12.57 2.98
CA HIS A 99 -1.74 -13.77 3.49
C HIS A 99 -3.21 -13.86 3.05
N GLU A 100 -3.71 -12.92 2.26
CA GLU A 100 -5.08 -12.96 1.75
C GLU A 100 -5.25 -14.04 0.67
N THR A 101 -6.43 -14.65 0.59
CA THR A 101 -6.71 -15.76 -0.35
C THR A 101 -6.81 -15.35 -1.82
N HIS A 102 -6.92 -14.05 -2.09
CA HIS A 102 -7.09 -13.54 -3.44
C HIS A 102 -5.72 -13.26 -4.10
N GLU A 103 -5.31 -14.08 -5.07
CA GLU A 103 -3.99 -14.02 -5.71
C GLU A 103 -3.60 -12.61 -6.18
N GLY A 104 -4.51 -11.92 -6.90
CA GLY A 104 -4.25 -10.55 -7.37
C GLY A 104 -3.98 -9.52 -6.26
N VAL A 105 -4.50 -9.74 -5.04
CA VAL A 105 -4.24 -8.88 -3.88
C VAL A 105 -2.84 -9.18 -3.31
N GLN A 106 -2.46 -10.46 -3.24
CA GLN A 106 -1.14 -10.89 -2.76
C GLN A 106 -0.01 -10.34 -3.65
N ASP A 107 -0.17 -10.47 -4.96
CA ASP A 107 0.78 -9.98 -5.95
C ASP A 107 1.00 -8.48 -5.82
N MET A 108 -0.11 -7.73 -5.75
CA MET A 108 -0.04 -6.29 -5.61
C MET A 108 0.55 -5.85 -4.27
N ALA A 109 0.28 -6.59 -3.20
CA ALA A 109 0.89 -6.32 -1.89
C ALA A 109 2.41 -6.52 -1.93
N CYS A 110 2.89 -7.58 -2.58
CA CYS A 110 4.31 -7.82 -2.81
C CYS A 110 4.96 -6.69 -3.62
N ASP A 111 4.38 -6.33 -4.76
CA ASP A 111 4.94 -5.29 -5.64
C ASP A 111 4.95 -3.91 -4.96
N THR A 112 3.88 -3.58 -4.24
CA THR A 112 3.78 -2.33 -3.48
C THR A 112 4.81 -2.30 -2.36
N PHE A 113 5.00 -3.41 -1.64
CA PHE A 113 6.00 -3.52 -0.60
C PHE A 113 7.41 -3.33 -1.15
N ILE A 114 7.77 -4.00 -2.24
CA ILE A 114 9.09 -3.84 -2.89
C ILE A 114 9.32 -2.38 -3.27
N LYS A 115 8.32 -1.73 -3.88
CA LYS A 115 8.38 -0.32 -4.27
C LYS A 115 8.59 0.60 -3.06
N ILE A 116 7.86 0.39 -1.97
CA ILE A 116 8.02 1.18 -0.74
C ILE A 116 9.39 0.92 -0.10
N ALA A 117 9.83 -0.33 -0.02
CA ALA A 117 11.10 -0.72 0.57
C ALA A 117 12.29 -0.09 -0.17
N GLN A 118 12.23 -0.05 -1.51
CA GLN A 118 13.24 0.62 -2.34
C GLN A 118 13.26 2.13 -2.07
N LYS A 119 12.10 2.78 -2.02
CA LYS A 119 12.01 4.25 -1.89
C LYS A 119 12.17 4.76 -0.45
N CYS A 120 11.91 3.94 0.56
CA CYS A 120 11.97 4.28 1.98
C CYS A 120 13.09 3.54 2.74
N ARG A 121 14.09 3.01 2.02
CA ARG A 121 15.18 2.18 2.57
C ARG A 121 15.82 2.78 3.83
N ARG A 122 16.11 4.09 3.83
CA ARG A 122 16.76 4.75 4.97
C ARG A 122 15.90 4.66 6.23
N GLN A 123 14.60 4.90 6.10
CA GLN A 123 13.65 4.82 7.21
C GLN A 123 13.54 3.40 7.77
N LEU A 124 13.66 2.39 6.90
CA LEU A 124 13.55 0.98 7.30
C LEU A 124 14.81 0.43 7.98
N VAL A 125 15.99 0.93 7.59
CA VAL A 125 17.28 0.51 8.15
C VAL A 125 17.66 1.31 9.39
N THR A 126 17.21 2.56 9.50
CA THR A 126 17.51 3.39 10.68
C THR A 126 16.65 2.89 11.86
N VAL A 127 17.31 2.26 12.84
CA VAL A 127 16.70 1.71 14.05
C VAL A 127 15.88 2.78 14.77
N GLN A 128 14.55 2.68 14.74
CA GLN A 128 13.71 3.25 15.79
C GLN A 128 13.40 2.10 16.79
N LEU A 129 14.10 2.13 17.93
CA LEU A 129 14.15 1.17 19.06
C LEU A 129 12.77 0.58 19.51
N PRO A 130 12.73 -0.46 20.38
CA PRO A 130 12.95 -1.89 20.13
C PRO A 130 11.66 -2.69 20.42
N THR A 131 11.19 -3.58 19.52
CA THR A 131 10.46 -4.82 19.96
C THR A 131 9.94 -5.68 18.81
N VAL A 132 9.53 -5.12 17.67
CA VAL A 132 8.81 -5.91 16.65
C VAL A 132 9.57 -6.10 15.33
N LEU A 133 10.59 -5.29 15.08
CA LEU A 133 11.38 -5.36 13.84
C LEU A 133 12.69 -6.15 13.99
N HIS A 134 12.94 -6.87 15.07
CA HIS A 134 14.19 -7.64 15.20
C HIS A 134 14.25 -8.82 14.20
N HIS A 135 13.10 -9.44 13.90
CA HIS A 135 13.02 -10.48 12.86
C HIS A 135 13.16 -9.89 11.44
N PHE A 136 12.69 -8.66 11.24
CA PHE A 136 12.84 -7.93 9.98
C PHE A 136 14.24 -7.35 9.78
N PHE A 137 14.95 -6.99 10.85
CA PHE A 137 16.30 -6.43 10.78
C PHE A 137 17.31 -7.41 10.19
N PHE A 138 17.13 -8.72 10.45
CA PHE A 138 17.96 -9.77 9.84
C PHE A 138 17.79 -9.85 8.31
N LEU A 139 16.57 -9.58 7.84
CA LEU A 139 16.20 -9.59 6.43
C LEU A 139 16.67 -8.32 5.68
N PHE A 140 16.81 -7.19 6.36
CA PHE A 140 17.17 -5.90 5.74
C PHE A 140 18.64 -5.47 5.92
N SER A 141 19.48 -6.30 6.55
CA SER A 141 20.94 -6.10 6.53
C SER A 141 21.45 -6.18 5.08
N SER A 142 22.42 -5.33 4.76
CA SER A 142 22.76 -4.90 3.40
C SER A 142 23.19 -5.99 2.39
N SER A 143 23.37 -7.24 2.84
CA SER A 143 23.64 -8.44 2.03
C SER A 143 22.38 -9.23 1.62
N ASP A 144 21.22 -8.99 2.25
CA ASP A 144 20.04 -9.87 2.19
C ASP A 144 18.76 -9.20 1.68
N PHE A 145 18.83 -7.99 1.12
CA PHE A 145 17.68 -7.40 0.41
C PHE A 145 17.21 -8.29 -0.75
N CYS A 146 18.14 -9.04 -1.35
CA CYS A 146 17.86 -10.08 -2.33
C CYS A 146 17.09 -11.25 -1.69
N VAL A 147 17.35 -11.60 -0.42
CA VAL A 147 16.62 -12.64 0.32
C VAL A 147 15.20 -12.21 0.66
N VAL A 148 14.91 -10.95 0.96
CA VAL A 148 13.51 -10.48 1.16
C VAL A 148 12.71 -10.50 -0.13
N ILE A 149 13.33 -10.02 -1.22
CA ILE A 149 12.76 -10.11 -2.57
C ILE A 149 12.58 -11.59 -2.96
N ASN A 150 13.57 -12.44 -2.67
CA ASN A 150 13.51 -13.87 -2.93
C ASN A 150 12.56 -14.60 -1.97
N LEU A 151 12.30 -14.11 -0.77
CA LEU A 151 11.31 -14.64 0.17
C LEU A 151 9.91 -14.26 -0.29
N CYS A 152 9.71 -13.05 -0.81
CA CYS A 152 8.46 -12.69 -1.51
C CYS A 152 8.27 -13.54 -2.78
N LYS A 153 9.33 -13.76 -3.57
CA LYS A 153 9.30 -14.69 -4.73
C LYS A 153 9.16 -16.16 -4.33
N SER A 154 9.67 -16.57 -3.17
CA SER A 154 9.60 -17.94 -2.65
C SER A 154 8.26 -18.21 -1.95
N LEU A 155 7.63 -17.18 -1.38
CA LEU A 155 6.21 -17.18 -0.98
C LEU A 155 5.32 -17.30 -2.21
N LYS A 156 5.60 -16.58 -3.31
CA LYS A 156 4.97 -16.83 -4.62
C LYS A 156 5.15 -18.30 -5.07
N ALA A 157 6.38 -18.82 -5.04
CA ALA A 157 6.68 -20.18 -5.46
C ALA A 157 6.08 -21.29 -4.56
N LYS A 158 5.79 -21.00 -3.28
CA LYS A 158 5.12 -21.95 -2.37
C LYS A 158 3.59 -22.01 -2.57
N ILE A 159 3.00 -20.98 -3.18
CA ILE A 159 1.55 -20.93 -3.49
C ILE A 159 1.26 -21.61 -4.84
N GLU A 160 2.22 -21.65 -5.76
CA GLU A 160 2.11 -22.35 -7.06
C GLU A 160 2.33 -23.87 -7.00
N CYS A 161 2.56 -24.47 -5.82
CA CYS A 161 2.60 -25.94 -5.69
C CYS A 161 1.18 -26.49 -5.48
N PRO A 162 0.57 -27.17 -6.47
CA PRO A 162 -0.66 -27.90 -6.25
C PRO A 162 -0.36 -29.08 -5.32
N LEU A 163 -1.15 -29.23 -4.26
CA LEU A 163 -1.42 -30.56 -3.69
C LEU A 163 -2.52 -31.21 -4.52
#